data_AF-A0A840ZMR7-F1
#
_entry.id   AF-A0A840ZMR7-F1
#
_cell.length_a   1.000
_cell.length_b   1.000
_cell.length_c   1.000
_cell.angle_alpha   90.00
_cell.angle_beta   90.00
_cell.angle_gamma   90.00
#
_symmetry.space_group_name_H-M   'P 1'
#
loop_
_entity.id
_entity.type
_entity.pdbx_description
1 polymer ?
#
loop_
_entity_poly.entity_id
_entity_poly.type
_entity_poly.pdbx_seq_one_letter_code
_entity_poly.pdbx_strand_id
1 'polypeptide(L)'
;MTQTGLWSVRMDGGVFGRLRRRERLESLPPEGTVIDRKTGHAIVRGGVLVALSESEAEDLVDPAGAAERRYRAAVVAAGWPDRLKRITAEPGHDWQADGTYPTDDAGLAHVYCERIAGRHVWVRNVTYPEAVSLGITP
;
A
#
# COMPACT_ATOMS: atom_id res chain seq x y z
N MET A 1 -2.23 39.79 -8.32
CA MET A 1 -2.86 38.47 -8.09
C MET A 1 -1.96 37.69 -7.16
N THR A 2 -2.44 37.36 -5.96
CA THR A 2 -1.67 36.63 -4.95
C THR A 2 -1.63 35.16 -5.35
N GLN A 3 -0.51 34.69 -5.90
CA GLN A 3 -0.37 33.28 -6.28
C GLN A 3 -0.56 32.40 -5.04
N THR A 4 -1.52 31.49 -5.07
CA THR A 4 -1.69 30.56 -3.96
C THR A 4 -0.47 29.62 -3.86
N GLY A 5 -0.17 29.13 -2.67
CA GLY A 5 0.87 28.12 -2.44
C GLY A 5 0.39 26.69 -2.73
N LEU A 6 -0.72 26.55 -3.47
CA LEU A 6 -1.43 25.30 -3.68
C LEU A 6 -1.07 24.68 -5.03
N TRP A 7 -1.02 23.36 -5.07
CA TRP A 7 -0.72 22.59 -6.27
C TRP A 7 -1.74 21.47 -6.44
N SER A 8 -2.19 21.25 -7.68
CA SER A 8 -2.86 19.99 -8.01
C SER A 8 -1.85 18.86 -7.94
N VAL A 9 -2.33 17.68 -7.56
CA VAL A 9 -1.51 16.48 -7.44
C VAL A 9 -2.01 15.37 -8.35
N ARG A 10 -1.10 14.48 -8.70
CA ARG A 10 -1.37 13.25 -9.43
C ARG A 10 -0.51 12.13 -8.86
N MET A 11 -1.03 10.91 -8.90
CA MET A 11 -0.22 9.71 -8.72
C MET A 11 0.59 9.39 -9.97
N ASP A 12 1.91 9.41 -9.83
CA ASP A 12 2.85 8.99 -10.87
C ASP A 12 3.53 7.67 -10.46
N GLY A 13 3.47 6.65 -11.31
CA GLY A 13 4.08 5.33 -11.05
C GLY A 13 3.12 4.25 -10.53
N GLY A 14 1.81 4.51 -10.53
CA GLY A 14 0.79 3.55 -10.11
C GLY A 14 0.81 3.30 -8.60
N VAL A 15 0.65 2.03 -8.20
CA VAL A 15 0.60 1.61 -6.79
C VAL A 15 1.90 1.89 -6.04
N PHE A 16 3.06 1.77 -6.71
CA PHE A 16 4.37 2.15 -6.15
C PHE A 16 4.75 3.60 -6.44
N GLY A 17 3.77 4.34 -6.96
CA GLY A 17 3.92 5.73 -7.32
C GLY A 17 4.04 6.64 -6.12
N ARG A 18 4.19 7.92 -6.39
CA ARG A 18 4.13 8.97 -5.38
C ARG A 18 3.22 10.08 -5.87
N LEU A 19 2.64 10.82 -4.93
CA LEU A 19 1.99 12.08 -5.25
C LEU A 19 3.02 13.07 -5.79
N ARG A 20 2.74 13.60 -6.97
CA ARG A 20 3.55 14.62 -7.63
C ARG A 20 2.71 15.86 -7.88
N ARG A 21 3.32 17.02 -7.60
CA ARG A 21 2.78 18.31 -8.00
C ARG A 21 2.72 18.37 -9.52
N ARG A 22 1.56 18.71 -10.04
CA ARG A 22 1.33 18.84 -11.48
C ARG A 22 1.29 20.30 -11.90
N GLU A 23 0.29 21.03 -11.43
CA GLU A 23 0.05 22.41 -11.82
C GLU A 23 -0.18 23.28 -10.59
N ARG A 24 0.37 24.49 -10.62
CA ARG A 24 0.15 25.45 -9.54
C ARG A 24 -1.23 26.07 -9.71
N LEU A 25 -1.96 26.19 -8.61
CA LEU A 25 -3.32 26.71 -8.64
C LEU A 25 -3.33 28.20 -8.32
N GLU A 26 -4.09 28.96 -9.10
CA GLU A 26 -4.25 30.41 -8.89
C GLU A 26 -5.36 30.74 -7.89
N SER A 27 -6.22 29.76 -7.60
CA SER A 27 -7.35 29.87 -6.66
C SER A 27 -7.66 28.50 -6.04
N LEU A 28 -8.63 28.47 -5.12
CA LEU A 28 -9.10 27.23 -4.51
C LEU A 28 -9.78 26.36 -5.58
N PRO A 29 -9.39 25.08 -5.77
CA PRO A 29 -10.00 24.21 -6.76
C PRO A 29 -11.39 23.71 -6.31
N PRO A 30 -12.12 22.97 -7.17
CA PRO A 30 -13.44 22.44 -6.85
C PRO A 30 -13.45 21.50 -5.63
N GLU A 31 -14.63 21.36 -5.02
CA GLU A 31 -14.93 20.39 -3.96
C GLU A 31 -14.41 18.98 -4.31
N GLY A 32 -13.82 18.30 -3.32
CA GLY A 32 -13.27 16.96 -3.50
C GLY A 32 -11.88 16.92 -4.15
N THR A 33 -11.32 18.05 -4.58
CA THR A 33 -9.97 18.08 -5.16
C THR A 33 -8.91 17.93 -4.09
N VAL A 34 -8.03 16.94 -4.27
CA VAL A 34 -6.82 16.78 -3.46
C VAL A 34 -5.75 17.73 -3.99
N ILE A 35 -5.05 18.39 -3.07
CA ILE A 35 -3.97 19.33 -3.37
C ILE A 35 -2.76 19.11 -2.47
N ASP A 36 -1.61 19.56 -2.94
CA ASP A 36 -0.40 19.71 -2.14
C ASP A 36 -0.25 21.17 -1.67
N ARG A 37 0.16 21.31 -0.41
CA ARG A 37 0.54 22.56 0.23
C ARG A 37 1.90 22.39 0.91
N LYS A 38 2.53 23.51 1.29
CA LYS A 38 3.85 23.49 1.95
C LYS A 38 3.94 22.57 3.19
N THR A 39 2.82 22.34 3.87
CA THR A 39 2.73 21.56 5.11
C THR A 39 2.16 20.15 4.93
N GLY A 40 1.97 19.67 3.69
CA GLY A 40 1.42 18.33 3.40
C GLY A 40 0.28 18.37 2.38
N HIS A 41 -0.67 17.44 2.48
CA HIS A 41 -1.79 17.34 1.57
C HIS A 41 -3.09 17.84 2.19
N ALA A 42 -4.04 18.22 1.35
CA ALA A 42 -5.38 18.60 1.77
C ALA A 42 -6.41 18.27 0.70
N ILE A 43 -7.68 18.19 1.11
CA ILE A 43 -8.84 18.10 0.21
C ILE A 43 -9.75 19.30 0.43
N VAL A 44 -10.36 19.80 -0.64
CA VAL A 44 -11.40 20.83 -0.55
C VAL A 44 -12.69 20.19 -0.04
N ARG A 45 -13.16 20.62 1.13
CA ARG A 45 -14.43 20.21 1.74
C ARG A 45 -15.23 21.41 2.21
N GLY A 46 -16.44 21.59 1.72
CA GLY A 46 -17.29 22.73 2.11
C GLY A 46 -16.63 24.09 1.84
N GLY A 47 -15.81 24.17 0.79
CA GLY A 47 -15.05 25.39 0.45
C GLY A 47 -13.85 25.69 1.35
N VAL A 48 -13.45 24.77 2.25
CA VAL A 48 -12.25 24.90 3.08
C VAL A 48 -11.26 23.76 2.81
N LEU A 49 -10.00 23.97 3.19
CA LEU A 49 -8.96 22.94 3.08
C LEU A 49 -8.90 22.07 4.32
N VAL A 50 -9.25 20.80 4.18
CA VAL A 50 -9.13 19.79 5.24
C VAL A 50 -7.83 19.03 5.04
N ALA A 51 -6.99 18.97 6.08
CA ALA A 51 -5.69 18.29 6.02
C ALA A 51 -5.86 16.79 5.80
N LEU A 52 -4.94 16.19 5.04
CA LEU A 52 -4.85 14.75 4.81
C LEU A 52 -3.45 14.26 5.17
N SER A 53 -3.38 13.02 5.65
CA SER A 53 -2.14 12.24 5.58
C SER A 53 -1.76 11.94 4.12
N GLU A 54 -0.51 11.52 3.89
CA GLU A 54 -0.05 11.13 2.56
C GLU A 54 -0.84 9.93 2.02
N SER A 55 -1.07 8.89 2.84
CA SER A 55 -1.84 7.71 2.44
C SER A 55 -3.30 8.03 2.10
N GLU A 56 -3.96 8.90 2.86
CA GLU A 56 -5.32 9.34 2.53
C GLU A 56 -5.37 10.13 1.22
N ALA A 57 -4.37 10.97 0.97
CA ALA A 57 -4.27 11.71 -0.28
C ALA A 57 -4.02 10.78 -1.47
N GLU A 58 -3.16 9.77 -1.32
CA GLU A 58 -2.90 8.74 -2.34
C GLU A 58 -4.17 7.95 -2.67
N ASP A 59 -4.91 7.51 -1.65
CA ASP A 59 -6.15 6.76 -1.80
C ASP A 59 -7.27 7.57 -2.46
N LEU A 60 -7.32 8.87 -2.21
CA LEU A 60 -8.30 9.76 -2.85
C LEU A 60 -7.93 10.06 -4.31
N VAL A 61 -6.64 10.16 -4.63
CA VAL A 61 -6.16 10.44 -6.01
C VAL A 61 -6.14 9.18 -6.88
N ASP A 62 -5.84 8.02 -6.29
CA ASP A 62 -5.84 6.71 -6.93
C ASP A 62 -6.61 5.67 -6.10
N PRO A 63 -7.96 5.70 -6.14
CA PRO A 63 -8.79 4.76 -5.39
C PRO A 63 -8.60 3.31 -5.82
N ALA A 64 -8.25 3.07 -7.09
CA ALA A 64 -8.04 1.73 -7.64
C ALA A 64 -6.80 1.05 -7.04
N GLY A 65 -5.74 1.81 -6.73
CA GLY A 65 -4.53 1.29 -6.09
C GLY A 65 -4.60 1.16 -4.56
N ALA A 66 -5.67 1.62 -3.91
CA ALA A 66 -5.75 1.70 -2.45
C ALA A 66 -5.65 0.33 -1.76
N ALA A 67 -6.36 -0.67 -2.29
CA ALA A 67 -6.34 -2.03 -1.73
C ALA A 67 -4.95 -2.66 -1.83
N GLU A 68 -4.25 -2.48 -2.96
CA GLU A 68 -2.90 -3.00 -3.16
C GLU A 68 -1.89 -2.30 -2.22
N ARG A 69 -1.98 -0.98 -2.06
CA ARG A 69 -1.13 -0.23 -1.11
C ARG A 69 -1.34 -0.69 0.34
N ARG A 70 -2.59 -0.92 0.76
CA ARG A 70 -2.90 -1.41 2.12
C ARG A 70 -2.34 -2.80 2.36
N TYR A 71 -2.59 -3.71 1.43
CA TYR A 71 -2.02 -5.06 1.48
C TYR A 71 -0.49 -5.00 1.55
N ARG A 72 0.13 -4.11 0.78
CA ARG A 72 1.58 -3.93 0.79
C ARG A 72 2.10 -3.41 2.13
N ALA A 73 1.44 -2.42 2.71
CA ALA A 73 1.79 -1.87 4.02
C ALA A 73 1.70 -2.94 5.12
N ALA A 74 0.65 -3.76 5.07
CA ALA A 74 0.47 -4.93 5.94
C ALA A 74 1.61 -5.95 5.81
N VAL A 75 1.97 -6.30 4.58
CA VAL A 75 3.10 -7.20 4.29
C VAL A 75 4.42 -6.67 4.87
N VAL A 76 4.69 -5.37 4.72
CA VAL A 76 5.89 -4.73 5.27
C VAL A 76 5.86 -4.75 6.80
N ALA A 77 4.72 -4.46 7.42
CA ALA A 77 4.54 -4.50 8.86
C ALA A 77 4.76 -5.91 9.43
N ALA A 78 4.33 -6.94 8.70
CA ALA A 78 4.54 -8.35 9.06
C ALA A 78 6.01 -8.80 8.91
N GLY A 79 6.89 -7.98 8.32
CA GLY A 79 8.34 -8.23 8.29
C GLY A 79 8.79 -9.34 7.32
N TRP A 80 7.92 -9.77 6.42
CA TRP A 80 8.22 -10.82 5.46
C TRP A 80 8.84 -10.24 4.17
N PRO A 81 9.78 -10.95 3.51
CA PRO A 81 10.48 -10.45 2.33
C PRO A 81 9.78 -10.82 1.02
N ASP A 82 9.93 -9.99 -0.02
CA ASP A 82 9.41 -10.29 -1.36
C ASP A 82 10.19 -11.39 -2.07
N ARG A 83 11.46 -11.53 -1.70
CA ARG A 83 12.34 -12.55 -2.24
C ARG A 83 12.35 -13.75 -1.31
N LEU A 84 12.51 -14.92 -1.91
CA LEU A 84 12.71 -16.18 -1.19
C LEU A 84 13.76 -16.02 -0.09
N LYS A 85 13.32 -16.28 1.13
CA LYS A 85 14.17 -16.35 2.31
C LYS A 85 14.09 -17.75 2.87
N ARG A 86 15.27 -18.31 3.18
CA ARG A 86 15.35 -19.56 3.94
C ARG A 86 15.10 -19.25 5.42
N ILE A 87 14.11 -19.91 6.00
CA ILE A 87 13.87 -19.97 7.45
C ILE A 87 14.09 -21.39 7.95
N THR A 88 14.19 -21.53 9.26
CA THR A 88 14.14 -22.83 9.93
C THR A 88 12.75 -22.96 10.54
N ALA A 89 11.99 -23.97 10.14
CA ALA A 89 10.70 -24.26 10.72
C ALA A 89 10.87 -24.63 12.19
N GLU A 90 10.03 -24.06 13.05
CA GLU A 90 9.94 -24.46 14.44
C GLU A 90 9.37 -25.88 14.53
N PRO A 91 9.76 -26.66 15.55
CA PRO A 91 9.17 -27.97 15.78
C PRO A 91 7.64 -27.86 15.92
N GLY A 92 6.90 -28.65 15.13
CA GLY A 92 5.43 -28.67 15.16
C GLY A 92 4.76 -27.82 14.07
N HIS A 93 5.49 -27.02 13.30
CA HIS A 93 4.93 -26.36 12.11
C HIS A 93 4.82 -27.34 10.93
N ASP A 94 3.69 -27.33 10.24
CA ASP A 94 3.33 -28.21 9.13
C ASP A 94 3.37 -27.48 7.77
N TRP A 95 4.50 -26.83 7.49
CA TRP A 95 4.75 -26.22 6.19
C TRP A 95 4.59 -27.25 5.06
N GLN A 96 3.97 -26.82 3.96
CA GLN A 96 3.80 -27.57 2.73
C GLN A 96 4.37 -26.74 1.57
N ALA A 97 5.10 -27.41 0.68
CA ALA A 97 5.52 -26.79 -0.57
C ALA A 97 4.28 -26.42 -1.40
N ASP A 98 4.35 -25.29 -2.08
CA ASP A 98 3.24 -24.64 -2.78
C ASP A 98 2.09 -24.17 -1.87
N GLY A 99 2.30 -24.18 -0.55
CA GLY A 99 1.34 -23.73 0.45
C GLY A 99 1.35 -22.22 0.66
N THR A 100 0.19 -21.66 0.98
CA THR A 100 0.04 -20.25 1.38
C THR A 100 -0.55 -20.16 2.78
N TYR A 101 0.04 -19.32 3.63
CA TYR A 101 -0.26 -19.25 5.05
C TYR A 101 -0.51 -17.80 5.49
N PRO A 102 -1.48 -17.55 6.38
CA PRO A 102 -1.64 -16.23 6.99
C PRO A 102 -0.42 -15.90 7.84
N THR A 103 -0.06 -14.61 7.91
CA THR A 103 0.89 -14.13 8.91
C THR A 103 0.28 -14.15 10.32
N ASP A 104 1.11 -13.96 11.35
CA ASP A 104 0.63 -13.86 12.75
C ASP A 104 -0.47 -12.80 12.92
N ASP A 105 -0.46 -11.76 12.09
CA ASP A 105 -1.62 -10.92 11.86
C ASP A 105 -2.46 -11.51 10.70
N ALA A 106 -3.36 -12.42 11.06
CA ALA A 106 -4.09 -13.27 10.11
C ALA A 106 -4.99 -12.50 9.12
N GLY A 107 -5.25 -11.21 9.38
CA GLY A 107 -6.08 -10.36 8.53
C GLY A 107 -5.32 -9.56 7.47
N LEU A 108 -3.98 -9.56 7.49
CA LEU A 108 -3.23 -8.49 6.84
C LEU A 108 -2.30 -8.96 5.70
N ALA A 109 -1.63 -10.10 5.83
CA ALA A 109 -0.67 -10.57 4.85
C ALA A 109 -0.57 -12.10 4.79
N HIS A 110 -0.09 -12.62 3.68
CA HIS A 110 0.15 -14.05 3.50
C HIS A 110 1.56 -14.34 3.00
N VAL A 111 2.04 -15.52 3.37
CA VAL A 111 3.37 -16.03 3.03
C VAL A 111 3.20 -17.29 2.17
N TYR A 112 3.91 -17.33 1.06
CA TYR A 112 4.00 -18.49 0.18
C TYR A 112 5.24 -19.31 0.53
N CYS A 113 5.07 -20.62 0.68
CA CYS A 113 6.12 -21.60 0.88
C CYS A 113 6.42 -22.29 -0.45
N GLU A 114 7.58 -22.01 -1.02
CA GLU A 114 7.97 -22.55 -2.32
C GLU A 114 8.53 -23.97 -2.21
N ARG A 115 9.35 -24.21 -1.19
CA ARG A 115 10.03 -25.51 -1.04
C ARG A 115 10.43 -25.80 0.39
N ILE A 116 10.61 -27.08 0.66
CA ILE A 116 10.98 -27.64 1.97
C ILE A 116 12.14 -28.60 1.79
N ALA A 117 13.12 -28.53 2.71
CA ALA A 117 14.22 -29.48 2.81
C ALA A 117 14.54 -29.75 4.29
N GLY A 118 14.00 -30.84 4.82
CA GLY A 118 14.04 -31.13 6.26
C GLY A 118 13.36 -30.01 7.04
N ARG A 119 14.05 -29.45 8.04
CA ARG A 119 13.57 -28.31 8.83
C ARG A 119 13.70 -26.95 8.13
N HIS A 120 14.24 -26.89 6.92
CA HIS A 120 14.45 -25.63 6.20
C HIS A 120 13.30 -25.38 5.25
N VAL A 121 12.76 -24.16 5.28
CA VAL A 121 11.63 -23.72 4.46
C VAL A 121 12.03 -22.47 3.70
N TRP A 122 11.63 -22.36 2.44
CA TRP A 122 11.87 -21.19 1.62
C TRP A 122 10.56 -20.47 1.39
N VAL A 123 10.48 -19.25 1.92
CA VAL A 123 9.24 -18.49 1.95
C VAL A 123 9.43 -17.09 1.38
N ARG A 124 8.38 -16.53 0.81
CA ARG A 124 8.29 -15.14 0.38
C ARG A 124 6.88 -14.59 0.64
N ASN A 125 6.73 -13.28 0.57
CA ASN A 125 5.41 -12.66 0.49
C ASN A 125 4.63 -13.17 -0.72
N VAL A 126 3.33 -13.34 -0.51
CA VAL A 126 2.35 -13.44 -1.57
C VAL A 126 2.18 -12.06 -2.19
N THR A 127 2.25 -11.98 -3.51
CA THR A 127 1.96 -10.75 -4.27
C THR A 127 0.48 -10.40 -4.17
N TYR A 128 0.12 -9.13 -4.38
CA TYR A 128 -1.29 -8.73 -4.32
C TYR A 128 -2.20 -9.51 -5.30
N PRO A 129 -1.83 -9.74 -6.59
CA PRO A 129 -2.64 -10.57 -7.48
C PRO A 129 -2.82 -12.01 -7.00
N GLU A 130 -1.79 -12.61 -6.39
CA GLU A 130 -1.89 -13.94 -5.78
C GLU A 130 -2.85 -13.92 -4.57
N ALA A 131 -2.77 -12.88 -3.73
CA ALA A 131 -3.66 -12.73 -2.58
C ALA A 131 -5.13 -12.59 -3.00
N VAL A 132 -5.40 -11.78 -4.03
CA VAL A 132 -6.74 -11.65 -4.64
C VAL A 132 -7.24 -12.99 -5.18
N SER A 133 -6.37 -13.76 -5.85
CA SER A 133 -6.72 -15.08 -6.39
C SER A 133 -7.08 -16.10 -5.30
N LEU A 134 -6.59 -15.88 -4.08
CA LEU A 134 -6.88 -16.69 -2.90
C LEU A 134 -8.09 -16.18 -2.09
N GLY A 135 -8.73 -15.08 -2.51
CA GLY A 135 -9.86 -14.47 -1.79
C GLY A 135 -9.48 -13.67 -0.54
N ILE A 136 -8.20 -13.38 -0.36
CA ILE A 136 -7.69 -12.56 0.75
C ILE A 136 -8.04 -11.12 0.43
N THR A 137 -9.06 -10.59 1.10
CA THR A 137 -9.56 -9.24 0.85
C THR A 137 -9.03 -8.30 1.94
N PRO A 138 -8.23 -7.28 1.60
CA PRO A 138 -7.82 -6.24 2.56
C PRO A 138 -8.95 -5.24 2.87
#